data_AF-A0A450TL01-F1
#
_entry.id   AF-A0A450TL01-F1
#
_cell.length_a   1.000
_cell.length_b   1.000
_cell.length_c   1.000
_cell.angle_alpha   90.00
_cell.angle_beta   90.00
_cell.angle_gamma   90.00
#
_symmetry.space_group_name_H-M   'P 1'
#
loop_
_entity.id
_entity.type
_entity.pdbx_description
1 polymer ?
#
loop_
_entity_poly.entity_id
_entity_poly.type
_entity_poly.pdbx_seq_one_letter_code
_entity_poly.pdbx_strand_id
1 'polypeptide(L)'
;MNSPSTGIPDFRPDGYLPEGMHPASEAEVTFRFGTANRQRRRLVLRVRRWIELAHRINAPRLFIDGSFVTAKAEPNDVDAVVLLPSDFEDRIVAGSDAAIELEEMLLTRRPEEIFAVSSNTK
;
A
#
# COMPACT_ATOMS: atom_id res chain seq x y z
N MET A 1 7.86 -29.41 -6.37
CA MET A 1 8.53 -28.26 -7.00
C MET A 1 7.47 -27.18 -7.15
N ASN A 2 7.47 -26.16 -6.29
CA ASN A 2 6.54 -25.04 -6.44
C ASN A 2 7.20 -24.02 -7.36
N SER A 3 6.61 -23.80 -8.53
CA SER A 3 6.98 -22.68 -9.41
C SER A 3 6.85 -21.37 -8.63
N PRO A 4 7.68 -20.34 -8.91
CA PRO A 4 7.43 -19.02 -8.37
C PRO A 4 6.07 -18.56 -8.92
N SER A 5 5.13 -18.26 -8.03
CA SER A 5 3.85 -17.68 -8.43
C SER A 5 4.10 -16.29 -9.00
N THR A 6 4.22 -16.19 -10.32
CA THR A 6 4.07 -14.94 -11.06
C THR A 6 2.63 -14.50 -10.95
N GLY A 7 2.34 -13.58 -10.03
CA GLY A 7 1.05 -12.94 -9.88
C GLY A 7 0.43 -13.06 -8.49
N ILE A 8 -0.45 -12.10 -8.18
CA ILE A 8 -1.31 -12.12 -7.00
C ILE A 8 -2.20 -13.38 -7.09
N PRO A 9 -2.22 -14.25 -6.06
CA PRO A 9 -2.96 -15.51 -6.12
C PRO A 9 -4.47 -15.31 -6.21
N ASP A 10 -5.17 -16.38 -6.58
CA ASP A 10 -6.61 -16.41 -6.55
C ASP A 10 -7.17 -16.34 -5.14
N PHE A 11 -8.37 -15.76 -5.03
CA PHE A 11 -9.08 -15.73 -3.76
C PHE A 11 -9.47 -17.15 -3.36
N ARG A 12 -9.38 -17.40 -2.06
CA ARG A 12 -10.05 -18.51 -1.40
C ARG A 12 -11.58 -18.37 -1.54
N PRO A 13 -12.36 -19.44 -1.29
CA PRO A 13 -13.82 -19.40 -1.39
C PRO A 13 -14.50 -18.34 -0.50
N ASP A 14 -13.84 -17.90 0.57
CA ASP A 14 -14.31 -16.85 1.48
C ASP A 14 -14.00 -15.42 0.99
N GLY A 15 -13.35 -15.27 -0.18
CA GLY A 15 -13.07 -13.98 -0.79
C GLY A 15 -11.79 -13.31 -0.32
N TYR A 16 -10.95 -13.98 0.46
CA TYR A 16 -9.65 -13.48 0.89
C TYR A 16 -8.52 -14.08 0.04
N LEU A 17 -7.38 -13.40 -0.04
CA LEU A 17 -6.16 -14.02 -0.53
C LEU A 17 -5.75 -15.16 0.43
N PRO A 18 -4.99 -16.16 -0.05
CA PRO A 18 -4.33 -17.12 0.84
C PRO A 18 -3.50 -16.40 1.91
N GLU A 19 -3.33 -17.03 3.06
CA GLU A 19 -2.52 -16.44 4.14
C GLU A 19 -1.07 -16.24 3.70
N GLY A 20 -0.49 -15.11 4.08
CA GLY A 20 0.90 -14.76 3.80
C GLY A 20 1.07 -13.44 3.05
N MET A 21 2.32 -13.12 2.73
CA MET A 21 2.68 -11.94 1.95
C MET A 21 2.79 -12.31 0.47
N HIS A 22 2.14 -11.53 -0.38
CA HIS A 22 2.11 -11.75 -1.82
C HIS A 22 2.82 -10.58 -2.52
N PRO A 23 4.11 -10.73 -2.92
CA PRO A 23 4.81 -9.71 -3.69
C PRO A 23 4.05 -9.42 -4.99
N ALA A 24 3.87 -8.14 -5.28
CA ALA A 24 3.16 -7.68 -6.46
C ALA A 24 3.74 -6.35 -6.95
N SER A 25 3.68 -6.15 -8.26
CA SER A 25 3.95 -4.88 -8.92
C SER A 25 2.76 -3.93 -8.82
N GLU A 26 3.00 -2.62 -9.01
CA GLU A 26 1.92 -1.63 -9.13
C GLU A 26 0.90 -2.02 -10.20
N ALA A 27 1.36 -2.55 -11.34
CA ALA A 27 0.52 -2.97 -12.45
C ALA A 27 -0.42 -4.12 -12.05
N GLU A 28 0.10 -5.12 -11.35
CA GLU A 28 -0.69 -6.25 -10.86
C GLU A 28 -1.73 -5.82 -9.83
N VAL A 29 -1.35 -5.01 -8.84
CA VAL A 29 -2.27 -4.45 -7.84
C VAL A 29 -3.35 -3.62 -8.52
N THR A 30 -2.96 -2.78 -9.48
CA THR A 30 -3.88 -1.90 -10.20
C THR A 30 -4.89 -2.68 -11.02
N PHE A 31 -4.41 -3.66 -11.78
CA PHE A 31 -5.24 -4.50 -12.62
C PHE A 31 -6.19 -5.37 -11.79
N ARG A 32 -5.67 -6.03 -10.74
CA ARG A 32 -6.41 -6.98 -9.92
C ARG A 32 -7.48 -6.32 -9.07
N PHE A 33 -7.17 -5.20 -8.41
CA PHE A 33 -8.05 -4.63 -7.39
C PHE A 33 -8.72 -3.33 -7.80
N GLY A 34 -8.25 -2.67 -8.87
CA GLY A 34 -8.66 -1.32 -9.23
C GLY A 34 -9.66 -1.19 -10.38
N THR A 35 -10.02 -2.27 -11.08
CA THR A 35 -10.70 -2.17 -12.39
C THR A 35 -12.21 -2.45 -12.35
N ALA A 36 -12.70 -3.19 -11.34
CA ALA A 36 -14.04 -3.79 -11.38
C ALA A 36 -15.20 -2.77 -11.34
N ASN A 37 -15.07 -1.67 -10.59
CA ASN A 37 -16.13 -0.66 -10.47
C ASN A 37 -15.58 0.72 -10.14
N ARG A 38 -16.47 1.72 -10.04
CA ARG A 38 -16.09 3.11 -9.75
C ARG A 38 -15.39 3.27 -8.40
N GLN A 39 -15.85 2.58 -7.36
CA GLN A 39 -15.27 2.66 -6.02
C GLN A 39 -13.84 2.13 -6.02
N ARG A 40 -13.61 0.95 -6.60
CA ARG A 40 -12.26 0.37 -6.75
C ARG A 40 -11.34 1.23 -7.61
N ARG A 41 -11.84 1.81 -8.71
CA ARG A 41 -11.10 2.78 -9.53
C ARG A 41 -10.70 4.03 -8.77
N ARG A 42 -11.50 4.49 -7.81
CA ARG A 42 -11.15 5.62 -6.95
C ARG A 42 -10.06 5.25 -5.95
N LEU A 43 -10.22 4.11 -5.28
CA LEU A 43 -9.29 3.67 -4.23
C LEU A 43 -7.92 3.31 -4.80
N VAL A 44 -7.85 2.71 -5.98
CA VAL A 44 -6.57 2.37 -6.62
C VAL A 44 -5.74 3.60 -6.99
N LEU A 45 -6.35 4.75 -7.26
CA LEU A 45 -5.60 6.00 -7.50
C LEU A 45 -4.83 6.44 -6.23
N ARG A 46 -5.42 6.20 -5.04
CA ARG A 46 -4.75 6.46 -3.77
C ARG A 46 -3.58 5.50 -3.55
N VAL A 47 -3.80 4.21 -3.82
CA VAL A 47 -2.75 3.17 -3.77
C VAL A 47 -1.56 3.54 -4.66
N ARG A 48 -1.82 3.94 -5.91
CA ARG A 48 -0.76 4.33 -6.85
C ARG A 48 0.04 5.51 -6.34
N ARG A 49 -0.63 6.51 -5.71
CA ARG A 49 0.08 7.63 -5.08
C ARG A 49 0.96 7.19 -3.91
N TRP A 50 0.50 6.25 -3.08
CA TRP A 50 1.35 5.70 -2.00
C TRP A 50 2.54 4.92 -2.53
N ILE A 51 2.36 4.10 -3.57
CA ILE A 51 3.46 3.38 -4.22
C ILE A 51 4.48 4.39 -4.77
N GLU A 52 4.03 5.44 -5.45
CA GLU A 52 4.90 6.49 -5.97
C GLU A 52 5.70 7.19 -4.85
N LEU A 53 5.03 7.63 -3.78
CA LEU A 53 5.69 8.30 -2.65
C LEU A 53 6.67 7.37 -1.94
N ALA A 54 6.27 6.12 -1.69
CA ALA A 54 7.13 5.10 -1.11
C ALA A 54 8.42 4.90 -1.93
N HIS A 55 8.32 4.87 -3.27
CA HIS A 55 9.50 4.83 -4.13
C HIS A 55 10.34 6.11 -4.02
N ARG A 56 9.72 7.30 -4.05
CA ARG A 56 10.43 8.58 -3.96
C ARG A 56 11.21 8.75 -2.67
N ILE A 57 10.74 8.15 -1.57
CA ILE A 57 11.47 8.14 -0.29
C ILE A 57 12.39 6.93 -0.14
N ASN A 58 12.50 6.03 -1.12
CA ASN A 58 13.23 4.78 -1.01
C ASN A 58 12.78 3.94 0.21
N ALA A 59 11.46 3.89 0.45
CA ALA A 59 10.87 3.08 1.50
C ALA A 59 11.26 1.61 1.28
N PRO A 60 11.81 0.91 2.29
CA PRO A 60 12.22 -0.48 2.10
C PRO A 60 11.05 -1.41 1.80
N ARG A 61 9.86 -1.14 2.34
CA ARG A 61 8.64 -1.94 2.12
C ARG A 61 7.38 -1.08 2.19
N LEU A 62 6.39 -1.46 1.38
CA LEU A 62 5.00 -1.00 1.45
C LEU A 62 4.10 -2.24 1.45
N PHE A 63 3.20 -2.32 2.42
CA PHE A 63 2.17 -3.34 2.52
C PHE A 63 0.81 -2.71 2.27
N ILE A 64 -0.05 -3.42 1.57
CA ILE A 64 -1.45 -3.05 1.32
C ILE A 64 -2.29 -4.21 1.83
N ASP A 65 -3.32 -3.90 2.62
CA ASP A 65 -4.16 -4.90 3.26
C ASP A 65 -5.62 -4.44 3.30
N GLY A 66 -6.41 -5.11 4.14
CA GLY A 66 -7.77 -4.75 4.47
C GLY A 66 -8.74 -5.02 3.34
N SER A 67 -9.88 -4.32 3.36
CA SER A 67 -11.00 -4.69 2.50
C SER A 67 -10.71 -4.52 1.01
N PHE A 68 -9.76 -3.64 0.65
CA PHE A 68 -9.36 -3.36 -0.74
C PHE A 68 -8.80 -4.58 -1.48
N VAL A 69 -7.98 -5.39 -0.79
CA VAL A 69 -7.30 -6.57 -1.39
C VAL A 69 -8.13 -7.85 -1.32
N THR A 70 -9.42 -7.76 -0.99
CA THR A 70 -10.38 -8.90 -0.95
C THR A 70 -11.29 -8.91 -2.16
N ALA A 71 -12.16 -9.93 -2.26
CA ALA A 71 -13.23 -10.04 -3.25
C ALA A 71 -14.43 -9.11 -2.98
N LYS A 72 -14.45 -8.33 -1.88
CA LYS A 72 -15.55 -7.42 -1.54
C LYS A 72 -15.84 -6.47 -2.71
N ALA A 73 -17.07 -6.41 -3.21
CA ALA A 73 -17.38 -5.60 -4.39
C ALA A 73 -17.02 -4.11 -4.18
N GLU A 74 -17.43 -3.55 -3.04
CA GLU A 74 -17.22 -2.14 -2.69
C GLU A 74 -16.42 -2.04 -1.37
N PRO A 75 -15.08 -1.99 -1.44
CA PRO A 75 -14.26 -1.66 -0.27
C PRO A 75 -14.47 -0.19 0.13
N ASN A 76 -14.36 0.08 1.43
CA ASN A 76 -14.63 1.42 1.98
C ASN A 76 -13.42 2.34 1.79
N ASP A 77 -12.25 1.77 2.05
CA ASP A 77 -10.96 2.40 2.22
C ASP A 77 -9.83 1.51 1.66
N VAL A 78 -8.60 1.96 1.83
CA VAL A 78 -7.39 1.18 1.58
C VAL A 78 -6.59 1.23 2.86
N ASP A 79 -6.20 0.06 3.36
CA ASP A 79 -5.27 -0.07 4.48
C ASP A 79 -3.85 -0.23 3.96
N ALA A 80 -2.90 0.54 4.46
CA ALA A 80 -1.50 0.39 4.11
C ALA A 80 -0.54 0.61 5.28
N VAL A 81 0.61 -0.07 5.20
CA VAL A 81 1.74 0.13 6.11
C VAL A 81 3.00 0.39 5.29
N VAL A 82 3.63 1.54 5.52
CA VAL A 82 4.93 1.87 4.93
C VAL A 82 6.02 1.76 5.99
N LEU A 83 7.10 1.05 5.65
CA LEU A 83 8.33 1.07 6.42
C LEU A 83 9.11 2.30 5.98
N LEU A 84 9.28 3.25 6.88
CA LEU A 84 10.00 4.49 6.58
C LEU A 84 11.51 4.26 6.59
N PRO A 85 12.28 4.92 5.72
CA PRO A 85 13.74 4.90 5.80
C PRO A 85 14.21 5.59 7.08
N SER A 86 15.39 5.22 7.59
CA SER A 86 15.91 5.74 8.86
C SER A 86 16.17 7.24 8.85
N ASP A 87 16.38 7.84 7.68
CA ASP A 87 16.61 9.27 7.48
C ASP A 87 15.32 10.03 7.11
N PHE A 88 14.15 9.43 7.30
CA PHE A 88 12.88 10.05 6.90
C PHE A 88 12.64 11.41 7.57
N GLU A 89 12.85 11.50 8.89
CA GLU A 89 12.68 12.75 9.65
C GLU A 89 13.66 13.84 9.16
N ASP A 90 14.92 13.47 8.91
CA ASP A 90 15.92 14.40 8.36
C ASP A 90 15.49 14.94 6.99
N ARG A 91 14.83 14.13 6.17
CA ARG A 91 14.31 14.55 4.87
C ARG A 91 13.12 15.51 4.98
N ILE A 92 12.27 15.38 6.01
CA ILE A 92 11.23 16.36 6.31
C ILE A 92 11.88 17.70 6.65
N VAL A 93 12.84 17.70 7.57
CA VAL A 93 13.57 18.91 7.98
C VAL A 93 14.31 19.56 6.81
N ALA A 94 14.85 18.75 5.90
CA ALA A 94 15.52 19.22 4.69
C ALA A 94 14.57 19.71 3.58
N GLY A 95 13.25 19.66 3.78
CA GLY A 95 12.26 20.17 2.82
C GLY A 95 11.96 19.22 1.66
N SER A 96 12.10 17.90 1.84
CA SER A 96 11.77 16.94 0.79
C SER A 96 10.27 16.88 0.53
N ASP A 97 9.83 17.35 -0.65
CA ASP A 97 8.42 17.33 -1.06
C ASP A 97 7.76 15.96 -0.87
N ALA A 98 8.46 14.88 -1.24
CA ALA A 98 7.92 13.52 -1.14
C ALA A 98 7.74 13.07 0.32
N ALA A 99 8.68 13.44 1.19
CA ALA A 99 8.60 13.11 2.60
C ALA A 99 7.48 13.92 3.27
N ILE A 100 7.42 15.23 3.01
CA ILE A 100 6.41 16.14 3.55
C ILE A 100 5.02 15.71 3.11
N GLU A 101 4.83 15.44 1.81
CA GLU A 101 3.53 14.99 1.31
C GLU A 101 3.14 13.64 1.94
N LEU A 102 4.08 12.70 2.06
CA LEU A 102 3.77 11.45 2.73
C LEU A 102 3.36 11.71 4.18
N GLU A 103 4.13 12.48 4.94
CA GLU A 103 3.81 12.86 6.32
C GLU A 103 2.41 13.51 6.44
N GLU A 104 2.09 14.48 5.57
CA GLU A 104 0.76 15.10 5.51
C GLU A 104 -0.33 14.06 5.25
N MET A 105 -0.11 13.12 4.33
CA MET A 105 -1.05 12.01 4.08
C MET A 105 -1.17 11.06 5.28
N LEU A 106 -0.12 10.90 6.10
CA LEU A 106 -0.15 10.12 7.33
C LEU A 106 -0.87 10.88 8.47
N LEU A 107 -0.80 12.22 8.50
CA LEU A 107 -1.36 13.05 9.58
C LEU A 107 -2.81 13.48 9.34
N THR A 108 -3.21 13.71 8.09
CA THR A 108 -4.57 14.15 7.72
C THR A 108 -5.58 13.00 7.67
N ARG A 109 -5.23 11.85 8.25
CA ARG A 109 -6.03 10.63 8.24
C ARG A 109 -7.38 10.80 8.92
N ARG A 110 -8.41 10.20 8.31
CA ARG A 110 -9.52 9.62 9.08
C ARG A 110 -9.01 8.29 9.68
N PRO A 111 -9.43 7.91 10.90
CA PRO A 111 -8.78 6.86 11.72
C PRO A 111 -8.69 5.43 11.14
N GLU A 112 -9.02 5.18 9.87
CA GLU A 112 -9.25 3.83 9.32
C GLU A 112 -8.24 3.40 8.22
N GLU A 113 -7.20 4.17 7.85
CA GLU A 113 -6.60 3.98 6.50
C GLU A 113 -5.08 3.69 6.39
N ILE A 114 -4.20 4.12 7.29
CA ILE A 114 -2.76 3.86 7.11
C ILE A 114 -2.07 3.82 8.47
N PHE A 115 -1.01 3.03 8.62
CA PHE A 115 -0.08 3.09 9.76
C PHE A 115 1.36 3.28 9.26
N ALA A 116 2.14 4.09 9.97
CA ALA A 116 3.56 4.24 9.69
C ALA A 116 4.35 3.54 10.80
N VAL A 117 5.37 2.77 10.41
CA VAL A 117 6.25 2.08 11.35
C VAL A 117 7.68 2.50 11.06
N SER A 118 8.36 3.03 12.08
CA SER A 118 9.80 3.25 12.05
C SER A 118 10.51 2.12 12.79
N SER A 119 11.58 1.60 12.21
CA SER A 119 12.47 0.67 12.91
C SER A 119 13.62 1.47 13.53
N ASN A 120 13.60 1.65 14.85
CA ASN A 120 14.76 2.13 15.60
C ASN A 120 15.76 0.98 15.78
N THR A 121 16.46 0.61 14.72
CA THR A 121 17.64 -0.25 14.85
C THR A 121 18.87 0.65 14.87
N LYS A 122 19.39 0.90 16.08
CA LYS A 122 20.74 1.45 16.28
C LYS A 122 21.79 0.41 15.97
#